data_AF-A0A920ETC9-F1
#
_entry.id   AF-A0A920ETC9-F1
#
_cell.length_a   1.000
_cell.length_b   1.000
_cell.length_c   1.000
_cell.angle_alpha   90.00
_cell.angle_beta   90.00
_cell.angle_gamma   90.00
#
_symmetry.space_group_name_H-M   'P 1'
#
loop_
_entity.id
_entity.type
_entity.pdbx_description
1 polymer ?
#
loop_
_entity_poly.entity_id
_entity_poly.type
_entity_poly.pdbx_seq_one_letter_code
_entity_poly.pdbx_strand_id
1 'polypeptide(L)'
;MLKGRLVLADMLSLADAENPELMIDFATLTGAARVAMGPEVVPFYTHDDALAADIGKAGAQCADPMWRLPLWDGYDGWLDSQIADVNHISSSPMAGSITAALFLSRFVENTTSWMHCDVYAWNIKSRAGRPVGGEAQSPAGDLSLFGRDLWLIRPSRGSSPIHGLIRGVTIWRPSICAVKLTRLFMRAAMTVP
;
A
#
# COMPACT_ATOMS: atom_id res chain seq x y z
N MET A 1 -5.94 -1.90 15.23
CA MET A 1 -6.87 -2.59 14.31
C MET A 1 -6.08 -3.67 13.59
N LEU A 2 -6.21 -4.94 13.98
CA LEU A 2 -5.40 -6.06 13.47
C LEU A 2 -6.05 -6.82 12.30
N LYS A 3 -7.31 -6.51 11.95
CA LYS A 3 -8.08 -7.22 10.90
C LYS A 3 -7.63 -6.90 9.47
N GLY A 4 -7.08 -5.71 9.22
CA GLY A 4 -6.76 -5.25 7.86
C GLY A 4 -5.72 -6.11 7.15
N ARG A 5 -4.74 -6.67 7.88
CA ARG A 5 -3.65 -7.47 7.28
C ARG A 5 -4.11 -8.84 6.78
N LEU A 6 -5.15 -9.42 7.39
CA LEU A 6 -5.69 -10.71 6.94
C LEU A 6 -6.42 -10.56 5.60
N VAL A 7 -7.22 -9.50 5.47
CA VAL A 7 -7.89 -9.19 4.20
C VAL A 7 -6.85 -8.88 3.12
N LEU A 8 -5.79 -8.17 3.48
CA LEU A 8 -4.72 -7.85 2.53
C LEU A 8 -3.91 -9.08 2.13
N ALA A 9 -3.64 -10.01 3.06
CA ALA A 9 -2.99 -11.28 2.77
C ALA A 9 -3.77 -12.10 1.73
N ASP A 10 -5.10 -12.22 1.87
CA ASP A 10 -5.94 -12.89 0.88
C ASP A 10 -5.87 -12.20 -0.50
N MET A 11 -5.87 -10.86 -0.51
CA MET A 11 -5.76 -10.09 -1.76
C MET A 11 -4.39 -10.22 -2.42
N LEU A 12 -3.31 -10.23 -1.64
CA LEU A 12 -1.94 -10.43 -2.12
C LEU A 12 -1.77 -11.83 -2.69
N SER A 13 -2.24 -12.86 -1.98
CA SER A 13 -2.19 -14.24 -2.46
C SER A 13 -2.98 -14.42 -3.77
N LEU A 14 -4.15 -13.76 -3.88
CA LEU A 14 -4.93 -13.78 -5.11
C LEU A 14 -4.21 -13.06 -6.27
N ALA A 15 -3.56 -11.92 -6.01
CA ALA A 15 -2.81 -11.19 -7.03
C ALA A 15 -1.53 -11.93 -7.43
N ASP A 16 -0.85 -12.57 -6.49
CA ASP A 16 0.35 -13.35 -6.70
C ASP A 16 0.10 -14.57 -7.61
N ALA A 17 -1.11 -15.12 -7.58
CA ALA A 17 -1.53 -16.21 -8.47
C ALA A 17 -1.55 -15.82 -9.96
N GLU A 18 -1.60 -14.51 -10.28
CA GLU A 18 -1.46 -14.01 -11.65
C GLU A 18 0.00 -13.85 -12.10
N ASN A 19 0.95 -14.11 -11.20
CA ASN A 19 2.40 -14.01 -11.41
C ASN A 19 2.85 -12.66 -12.03
N PRO A 20 2.52 -11.52 -11.42
CA PRO A 20 2.91 -10.22 -11.94
C PRO A 20 4.43 -9.98 -11.81
N GLU A 21 4.98 -9.14 -12.68
CA GLU A 21 6.38 -8.71 -12.57
C GLU A 21 6.61 -7.78 -11.36
N LEU A 22 5.59 -6.98 -11.01
CA LEU A 22 5.61 -6.01 -9.94
C LEU A 22 4.25 -5.94 -9.24
N MET A 23 4.26 -6.08 -7.91
CA MET A 23 3.09 -5.88 -7.06
C MET A 23 3.34 -4.78 -6.04
N ILE A 24 2.41 -3.83 -5.95
CA ILE A 24 2.47 -2.75 -4.96
C ILE A 24 1.17 -2.71 -4.18
N ASP A 25 1.27 -2.75 -2.86
CA ASP A 25 0.12 -2.61 -1.98
C ASP A 25 0.25 -1.40 -1.04
N PHE A 26 -0.91 -0.83 -0.72
CA PHE A 26 -1.03 0.34 0.16
C PHE A 26 -1.99 0.03 1.28
N ALA A 27 -1.54 0.20 2.52
CA ALA A 27 -2.39 -0.02 3.66
C ALA A 27 -2.09 0.96 4.78
N THR A 28 -3.10 1.28 5.59
CA THR A 28 -2.96 2.10 6.80
C THR A 28 -2.78 1.18 8.02
N LEU A 29 -1.77 0.30 7.97
CA LEU A 29 -1.77 -0.92 8.79
C LEU A 29 -1.23 -0.72 10.19
N THR A 30 -0.25 0.15 10.39
CA THR A 30 0.42 0.22 11.69
C THR A 30 0.51 1.62 12.28
N GLY A 31 0.13 1.74 13.55
CA GLY A 31 0.45 2.92 14.35
C GLY A 31 1.95 3.04 14.63
N ALA A 32 2.68 1.91 14.60
CA ALA A 32 4.12 1.87 14.87
C ALA A 32 4.93 2.65 13.83
N ALA A 33 4.63 2.49 12.53
CA ALA A 33 5.25 3.29 11.47
C ALA A 33 5.07 4.79 11.73
N ARG A 34 3.84 5.20 12.08
CA ARG A 34 3.49 6.60 12.31
C ARG A 34 4.19 7.20 13.52
N VAL A 35 4.46 6.41 14.56
CA VAL A 35 5.21 6.86 15.73
C VAL A 35 6.67 7.15 15.36
N ALA A 36 7.27 6.34 14.47
CA ALA A 36 8.65 6.51 14.04
C ALA A 36 8.82 7.60 12.96
N MET A 37 7.97 7.60 11.93
CA MET A 37 8.13 8.41 10.71
C MET A 37 7.31 9.70 10.72
N GLY A 38 6.38 9.85 11.68
CA GLY A 38 5.39 10.92 11.65
C GLY A 38 4.32 10.71 10.57
N PRO A 39 3.46 11.72 10.33
CA PRO A 39 2.33 11.61 9.41
C PRO A 39 2.67 11.90 7.94
N GLU A 40 3.85 12.46 7.65
CA GLU A 40 4.19 13.01 6.34
C GLU A 40 5.11 12.11 5.50
N VAL A 41 5.99 11.35 6.15
CA VAL A 41 6.91 10.45 5.46
C VAL A 41 6.27 9.08 5.39
N VAL A 42 6.11 8.55 4.18
CA VAL A 42 5.51 7.22 3.96
C VAL A 42 6.60 6.15 4.07
N PRO A 43 6.58 5.28 5.08
CA PRO A 43 7.43 4.10 5.10
C PRO A 43 6.99 3.09 4.04
N PHE A 44 7.97 2.51 3.35
CA PHE A 44 7.75 1.39 2.45
C PHE A 44 8.76 0.28 2.69
N TYR A 45 8.39 -0.92 2.25
CA TYR A 45 9.12 -2.16 2.47
C TYR A 45 9.25 -2.90 1.15
N THR A 46 10.44 -3.39 0.85
CA THR A 46 10.71 -4.22 -0.32
C THR A 46 12.03 -4.95 -0.15
N HIS A 47 12.13 -6.16 -0.72
CA HIS A 47 13.39 -6.88 -0.88
C HIS A 47 14.17 -6.41 -2.13
N ASP A 48 13.54 -5.68 -3.04
CA ASP A 48 14.14 -5.20 -4.29
C ASP A 48 14.85 -3.85 -4.09
N ASP A 49 16.19 -3.90 -4.07
CA ASP A 49 17.04 -2.72 -3.92
C ASP A 49 16.94 -1.74 -5.09
N ALA A 50 16.72 -2.24 -6.31
CA ALA A 50 16.58 -1.41 -7.50
C ALA A 50 15.25 -0.64 -7.46
N LEU A 51 14.16 -1.33 -7.13
CA LEU A 51 12.86 -0.69 -6.92
C LEU A 51 12.96 0.37 -5.83
N ALA A 52 13.57 0.05 -4.68
CA ALA A 52 13.73 1.01 -3.59
C ALA A 52 14.49 2.29 -4.00
N ALA A 53 15.55 2.14 -4.79
CA ALA A 53 16.32 3.29 -5.29
C ALA A 53 15.47 4.17 -6.23
N ASP A 54 14.66 3.56 -7.08
CA ASP A 54 13.80 4.30 -8.01
C ASP A 54 12.64 5.00 -7.29
N ILE A 55 12.04 4.37 -6.28
CA ILE A 55 11.05 4.99 -5.40
C ILE A 55 11.65 6.19 -4.66
N GLY A 56 12.87 6.06 -4.13
CA GLY A 56 13.56 7.16 -3.45
C GLY A 56 13.76 8.37 -4.37
N LYS A 57 14.15 8.16 -5.62
CA LYS A 57 14.28 9.23 -6.63
C LYS A 57 12.93 9.85 -6.97
N ALA A 58 11.90 9.04 -7.19
CA ALA A 58 10.55 9.50 -7.49
C ALA A 58 9.97 10.35 -6.35
N GLY A 59 10.15 9.92 -5.10
CA GLY A 59 9.70 10.68 -3.92
C GLY A 59 10.31 12.07 -3.83
N ALA A 60 11.61 12.18 -4.15
CA ALA A 60 12.28 13.48 -4.19
C ALA A 60 11.76 14.39 -5.31
N GLN A 61 11.41 13.84 -6.48
CA GLN A 61 10.90 14.60 -7.62
C GLN A 61 9.46 15.09 -7.42
N CYS A 62 8.61 14.28 -6.79
CA CYS A 62 7.19 14.58 -6.57
C CYS A 62 6.90 15.35 -5.28
N ALA A 63 7.94 15.71 -4.52
CA ALA A 63 7.81 16.30 -3.18
C ALA A 63 6.91 15.45 -2.24
N ASP A 64 7.00 14.13 -2.38
CA ASP A 64 6.29 13.16 -1.55
C ASP A 64 7.28 12.18 -0.93
N PRO A 65 7.82 12.50 0.27
CA PRO A 65 8.94 11.76 0.84
C PRO A 65 8.52 10.35 1.24
N MET A 66 9.17 9.37 0.62
CA MET A 66 9.09 7.96 0.98
C MET A 66 10.40 7.50 1.62
N TRP A 67 10.29 6.60 2.58
CA TRP A 67 11.46 6.05 3.27
C TRP A 67 11.41 4.53 3.31
N ARG A 68 12.51 3.88 2.91
CA ARG A 68 12.61 2.43 2.98
C ARG A 68 12.87 2.02 4.43
N LEU A 69 12.01 1.17 4.96
CA LEU A 69 12.27 0.43 6.19
C LEU A 69 12.71 -1.00 5.85
N PRO A 70 13.57 -1.61 6.67
CA PRO A 70 14.11 -2.93 6.39
C PRO A 70 13.06 -4.02 6.61
N LEU A 71 13.07 -5.04 5.74
CA LEU A 71 12.49 -6.35 6.01
C LEU A 71 13.56 -7.20 6.68
N TRP A 72 13.65 -7.08 8.01
CA TRP A 72 14.70 -7.74 8.78
C TRP A 72 14.28 -9.16 9.18
N ASP A 73 14.87 -10.16 8.52
CA ASP A 73 14.58 -11.59 8.72
C ASP A 73 14.75 -12.06 10.17
N GLY A 74 15.59 -11.38 10.96
CA GLY A 74 15.76 -11.70 12.38
C GLY A 74 14.52 -11.47 13.25
N TYR A 75 13.47 -10.83 12.71
CA TYR A 75 12.16 -10.70 13.36
C TYR A 75 11.13 -11.71 12.85
N ASP A 76 11.46 -12.54 11.86
CA ASP A 76 10.52 -13.47 11.24
C ASP A 76 9.99 -14.50 12.24
N GLY A 77 10.86 -15.05 13.11
CA GLY A 77 10.45 -15.97 14.18
C GLY A 77 9.52 -15.35 15.24
N TRP A 78 9.29 -14.03 15.22
CA TRP A 78 8.28 -13.41 16.09
C TRP A 78 6.86 -13.65 15.58
N LEU A 79 6.71 -14.13 14.35
CA LEU A 79 5.44 -14.51 13.72
C LEU A 79 5.16 -16.01 13.81
N ASP A 80 6.00 -16.79 14.50
CA ASP A 80 5.78 -18.23 14.63
C ASP A 80 4.55 -18.54 15.49
N SER A 81 3.86 -19.62 15.12
CA SER A 81 2.71 -20.16 15.86
C SER A 81 2.92 -21.64 16.14
N GLN A 82 2.42 -22.09 17.29
CA GLN A 82 2.49 -23.52 17.68
C GLN A 82 1.44 -24.37 16.94
N ILE A 83 0.43 -23.75 16.34
CA ILE A 83 -0.76 -24.43 15.80
C ILE A 83 -0.95 -24.13 14.30
N ALA A 84 -0.45 -22.99 13.82
CA ALA A 84 -0.64 -22.52 12.44
C ALA A 84 0.70 -22.17 11.80
N ASP A 85 0.74 -22.04 10.48
CA ASP A 85 1.96 -21.72 9.73
C ASP A 85 2.52 -20.33 10.05
N VAL A 86 1.63 -19.38 10.37
CA VAL A 86 2.00 -18.01 10.74
C VAL A 86 1.00 -17.40 11.71
N ASN A 87 1.50 -16.60 12.64
CA ASN A 87 0.70 -15.75 13.51
C ASN A 87 0.60 -14.33 12.93
N HIS A 88 -0.62 -13.82 12.83
CA HIS A 88 -0.89 -12.44 12.41
C HIS A 88 -0.50 -11.38 13.44
N ILE A 89 -0.19 -11.78 14.68
CA ILE A 89 0.27 -10.93 15.78
C ILE A 89 1.70 -11.35 16.14
N SER A 90 2.61 -10.39 16.23
CA SER A 90 3.97 -10.65 16.70
C SER A 90 4.00 -10.96 18.20
N SER A 91 4.88 -11.87 18.61
CA SER A 91 5.12 -12.19 20.03
C SER A 91 5.77 -11.05 20.83
N SER A 92 6.34 -10.06 20.14
CA SER A 92 6.96 -8.86 20.71
C SER A 92 6.13 -7.61 20.44
N PRO A 93 6.05 -6.64 21.40
CA PRO A 93 5.41 -5.34 21.18
C PRO A 93 6.24 -4.38 20.32
N MET A 94 7.50 -4.73 20.01
CA MET A 94 8.42 -3.90 19.23
C MET A 94 8.37 -4.23 17.74
N ALA A 95 8.91 -3.32 16.92
CA ALA A 95 9.03 -3.49 15.46
C ALA A 95 7.70 -3.78 14.73
N GLY A 96 6.57 -3.34 15.28
CA GLY A 96 5.23 -3.71 14.80
C GLY A 96 4.93 -3.35 13.34
N SER A 97 5.65 -2.40 12.74
CA SER A 97 5.53 -2.08 11.31
C SER A 97 6.33 -3.06 10.44
N ILE A 98 7.55 -3.40 10.85
CA ILE A 98 8.39 -4.39 10.16
C ILE A 98 7.75 -5.78 10.25
N THR A 99 7.27 -6.20 11.42
CA THR A 99 6.61 -7.51 11.56
C THR A 99 5.30 -7.61 10.79
N ALA A 100 4.59 -6.50 10.60
CA ALA A 100 3.42 -6.48 9.73
C ALA A 100 3.80 -6.64 8.25
N ALA A 101 4.87 -5.98 7.80
CA ALA A 101 5.37 -6.13 6.45
C ALA A 101 5.92 -7.55 6.19
N LEU A 102 6.68 -8.13 7.13
CA LEU A 102 7.14 -9.52 7.07
C LEU A 102 5.97 -10.50 6.98
N PHE A 103 4.91 -10.29 7.76
CA PHE A 103 3.70 -11.10 7.66
C PHE A 103 3.10 -11.07 6.25
N LEU A 104 2.99 -9.89 5.62
CA LEU A 104 2.45 -9.77 4.26
C LEU A 104 3.36 -10.40 3.21
N SER A 105 4.69 -10.31 3.39
CA SER A 105 5.67 -10.87 2.45
C SER A 105 5.51 -12.39 2.27
N ARG A 106 5.04 -13.10 3.32
CA ARG A 106 4.78 -14.54 3.26
C ARG A 106 3.65 -14.94 2.32
N PHE A 107 2.82 -13.99 1.89
CA PHE A 107 1.71 -14.23 0.94
C PHE A 107 2.06 -13.83 -0.50
N VAL A 108 3.33 -13.54 -0.75
CA VAL A 108 3.87 -13.15 -2.06
C VAL A 108 4.99 -14.11 -2.42
N GLU A 109 4.68 -15.16 -3.19
CA GLU A 109 5.63 -16.24 -3.49
C GLU A 109 6.15 -16.20 -4.94
N ASN A 110 5.28 -15.86 -5.89
CA ASN A 110 5.57 -15.95 -7.33
C ASN A 110 6.05 -14.61 -7.91
N THR A 111 5.52 -13.52 -7.39
CA THR A 111 5.81 -12.15 -7.84
C THR A 111 7.30 -11.84 -7.66
N THR A 112 7.95 -11.38 -8.73
CA THR A 112 9.40 -11.10 -8.71
C THR A 112 9.77 -9.87 -7.88
N SER A 113 8.95 -8.82 -7.93
CA SER A 113 9.20 -7.58 -7.19
C SER A 113 7.95 -7.13 -6.45
N TRP A 114 8.06 -6.92 -5.14
CA TRP A 114 6.94 -6.52 -4.29
C TRP A 114 7.30 -5.34 -3.40
N MET A 115 6.35 -4.43 -3.22
CA MET A 115 6.46 -3.29 -2.32
C MET A 115 5.19 -3.08 -1.49
N HIS A 116 5.36 -3.06 -0.17
CA HIS A 116 4.34 -2.65 0.78
C HIS A 116 4.53 -1.21 1.22
N CYS A 117 3.49 -0.38 1.11
CA CYS A 117 3.46 0.99 1.61
C CYS A 117 2.52 1.14 2.81
N ASP A 118 3.05 1.53 3.97
CA ASP A 118 2.25 1.81 5.17
C ASP A 118 1.91 3.32 5.21
N VAL A 119 0.76 3.68 4.65
CA VAL A 119 0.32 5.07 4.48
C VAL A 119 -0.53 5.55 5.65
N TYR A 120 -0.48 6.84 5.99
CA TYR A 120 -1.40 7.40 6.98
C TYR A 120 -2.72 7.88 6.36
N ALA A 121 -2.66 8.35 5.11
CA ALA A 121 -3.76 8.85 4.30
C ALA A 121 -4.58 9.97 4.95
N TRP A 122 -3.97 10.77 5.85
CA TRP A 122 -4.67 11.83 6.58
C TRP A 122 -3.77 13.02 6.94
N ASN A 123 -4.24 14.24 6.69
CA ASN A 123 -3.59 15.47 7.15
C ASN A 123 -4.18 15.92 8.50
N ILE A 124 -3.32 16.05 9.51
CA ILE A 124 -3.71 16.57 10.84
C ILE A 124 -3.83 18.11 10.81
N LYS A 125 -3.05 18.77 9.95
CA LYS A 125 -3.00 20.23 9.80
C LYS A 125 -3.09 20.61 8.34
N SER A 126 -3.72 21.74 8.06
CA SER A 126 -3.78 22.31 6.72
C SER A 126 -2.39 22.78 6.29
N ARG A 127 -2.01 22.48 5.05
CA ARG A 127 -0.80 22.97 4.38
C ARG A 127 -1.20 23.47 2.97
N ALA A 128 -0.31 24.21 2.32
CA ALA A 128 -0.56 24.68 0.96
C ALA A 128 -0.86 23.48 0.03
N GLY A 129 -2.05 23.47 -0.57
CA GLY A 129 -2.52 22.39 -1.44
C GLY A 129 -3.01 21.11 -0.72
N ARG A 130 -2.94 21.05 0.61
CA ARG A 130 -3.25 19.86 1.42
C ARG A 130 -4.14 20.23 2.62
N PRO A 131 -5.47 20.29 2.46
CA PRO A 131 -6.40 20.62 3.54
C PRO A 131 -6.44 19.52 4.61
N VAL A 132 -6.97 19.85 5.79
CA VAL A 132 -7.23 18.86 6.84
C VAL A 132 -8.25 17.83 6.32
N GLY A 133 -7.93 16.55 6.43
CA GLY A 133 -8.77 15.47 5.93
C GLY A 133 -7.98 14.37 5.24
N GLY A 134 -8.67 13.55 4.44
CA GLY A 134 -8.05 12.47 3.69
C GLY A 134 -7.06 12.99 2.64
N GLU A 135 -5.87 12.39 2.60
CA GLU A 135 -4.77 12.78 1.70
C GLU A 135 -4.33 11.58 0.87
N ALA A 136 -4.02 11.80 -0.41
CA ALA A 136 -3.31 10.83 -1.22
C ALA A 136 -1.80 10.97 -0.93
N GLN A 137 -1.19 9.90 -0.43
CA GLN A 137 0.23 9.85 -0.11
C GLN A 137 0.91 8.75 -0.92
N SER A 138 2.21 8.92 -1.18
CA SER A 138 3.07 8.18 -2.10
C SER A 138 3.07 8.70 -3.55
N PRO A 139 4.25 8.85 -4.19
CA PRO A 139 4.39 9.04 -5.64
C PRO A 139 3.78 7.90 -6.45
N ALA A 140 3.64 6.70 -5.89
CA ALA A 140 2.95 5.60 -6.57
C ALA A 140 1.41 5.78 -6.60
N GLY A 141 0.87 6.76 -5.86
CA GLY A 141 -0.45 7.32 -6.12
C GLY A 141 -0.51 8.14 -7.43
N ASP A 142 0.62 8.65 -7.90
CA ASP A 142 0.79 9.25 -9.23
C ASP A 142 1.32 8.18 -10.21
N LEU A 143 0.38 7.39 -10.73
CA LEU A 143 0.60 6.26 -11.64
C LEU A 143 1.39 6.61 -12.93
N SER A 144 1.64 7.90 -13.20
CA SER A 144 2.38 8.35 -14.38
C SER A 144 3.87 7.96 -14.38
N LEU A 145 4.42 7.59 -13.23
CA LEU A 145 5.83 7.21 -13.08
C LEU A 145 6.12 5.75 -13.39
N PHE A 146 5.14 4.86 -13.28
CA PHE A 146 5.31 3.41 -13.49
C PHE A 146 4.78 3.01 -14.86
N GLY A 147 5.63 3.16 -15.89
CA GLY A 147 5.34 2.76 -17.27
C GLY A 147 5.34 1.24 -17.51
N ARG A 148 4.95 0.43 -16.53
CA ARG A 148 4.88 -1.05 -16.62
C ARG A 148 3.50 -1.52 -16.18
N ASP A 149 3.12 -2.73 -16.59
CA ASP A 149 1.84 -3.38 -16.25
C ASP A 149 1.67 -3.50 -14.72
N LEU A 150 1.16 -2.43 -14.10
CA LEU A 150 1.10 -2.25 -12.66
C LEU A 150 -0.22 -2.78 -12.12
N TRP A 151 -0.14 -3.71 -11.18
CA TRP A 151 -1.29 -4.25 -10.48
C TRP A 151 -1.51 -3.46 -9.18
N LEU A 152 -2.58 -2.66 -9.17
CA LEU A 152 -2.98 -1.85 -8.02
C LEU A 152 -4.21 -2.48 -7.35
N ILE A 153 -4.04 -3.05 -6.16
CA ILE A 153 -5.16 -3.56 -5.35
C ILE A 153 -5.80 -2.38 -4.61
N ARG A 154 -6.96 -1.90 -5.08
CA ARG A 154 -7.75 -0.86 -4.41
C ARG A 154 -9.00 -1.47 -3.75
N PRO A 155 -9.25 -1.22 -2.45
CA PRO A 155 -10.51 -1.65 -1.82
C PRO A 155 -11.69 -0.86 -2.40
N SER A 156 -12.68 -1.57 -2.97
CA SER A 156 -13.88 -0.96 -3.54
C SER A 156 -14.82 -0.43 -2.44
N ARG A 157 -15.26 0.83 -2.52
CA ARG A 157 -16.46 1.30 -1.80
C ARG A 157 -17.69 0.89 -2.59
N GLY A 158 -18.55 0.06 -2.01
CA GLY A 158 -19.77 -0.43 -2.66
C GLY A 158 -20.91 0.59 -2.67
N SER A 159 -21.78 0.44 -3.68
CA SER A 159 -23.19 0.86 -3.67
C SER A 159 -24.02 -0.11 -4.53
N SER A 160 -24.89 -0.88 -3.86
CA SER A 160 -25.93 -1.90 -4.20
C SER A 160 -26.73 -1.82 -5.52
N PRO A 161 -27.68 -2.77 -5.81
CA PRO A 161 -27.80 -4.21 -5.48
C PRO A 161 -28.11 -5.08 -6.74
N ILE A 162 -28.43 -6.37 -6.52
CA ILE A 162 -29.05 -7.40 -7.40
C ILE A 162 -28.19 -8.18 -8.43
N HIS A 163 -27.98 -9.46 -8.07
CA HIS A 163 -27.63 -10.65 -8.86
C HIS A 163 -26.25 -10.77 -9.51
N GLY A 164 -25.47 -11.74 -8.99
CA GLY A 164 -24.63 -12.60 -9.81
C GLY A 164 -23.12 -12.40 -9.65
N LEU A 165 -22.51 -13.32 -8.90
CA LEU A 165 -21.10 -13.74 -9.00
C LEU A 165 -20.05 -12.67 -8.69
N ILE A 166 -19.35 -12.86 -7.57
CA ILE A 166 -18.20 -12.06 -7.12
C ILE A 166 -17.07 -12.15 -8.18
N ARG A 167 -17.12 -11.24 -9.15
CA ARG A 167 -16.01 -10.83 -10.02
C ARG A 167 -15.84 -9.34 -9.76
N GLY A 168 -14.81 -8.97 -8.99
CA GLY A 168 -14.66 -7.60 -8.50
C GLY A 168 -13.25 -7.21 -8.09
N VAL A 169 -12.22 -7.78 -8.73
CA VAL A 169 -10.91 -7.13 -8.81
C VAL A 169 -10.95 -6.29 -10.08
N THR A 170 -10.93 -4.96 -9.95
CA THR A 170 -10.86 -4.09 -11.13
C THR A 170 -9.42 -4.00 -11.58
N ILE A 171 -9.10 -4.79 -12.60
CA ILE A 171 -7.82 -4.84 -13.31
C ILE A 171 -7.83 -3.69 -14.32
N TRP A 172 -6.97 -2.68 -14.15
CA TRP A 172 -6.86 -1.59 -15.13
C TRP A 172 -5.60 -1.77 -15.99
N ARG A 173 -5.79 -2.07 -17.28
CA ARG A 173 -4.72 -2.07 -18.30
C ARG A 173 -4.63 -0.66 -18.92
N PRO A 174 -3.49 0.05 -18.85
CA PRO A 174 -3.36 1.36 -19.48
C PRO A 174 -3.15 1.19 -20.99
N SER A 175 -4.23 1.27 -21.76
CA SER A 175 -4.12 1.84 -23.11
C SER A 175 -5.16 2.94 -23.20
N ILE A 176 -4.67 4.16 -23.49
CA ILE A 176 -5.40 5.43 -23.72
C ILE A 176 -5.39 6.43 -22.53
N CYS A 177 -4.45 7.38 -22.63
CA CYS A 177 -4.54 8.81 -22.26
C CYS A 177 -4.92 9.21 -20.81
N ALA A 178 -3.92 9.25 -19.92
CA ALA A 178 -4.00 9.79 -18.55
C ALA A 178 -3.76 11.31 -18.44
N VAL A 179 -4.49 12.15 -19.19
CA VAL A 179 -4.39 13.63 -19.07
C VAL A 179 -5.72 14.31 -18.69
N LYS A 180 -6.83 13.57 -18.54
CA LYS A 180 -8.15 14.20 -18.28
C LYS A 180 -8.71 14.10 -16.86
N LEU A 181 -8.18 13.27 -15.96
CA LEU A 181 -8.85 13.01 -14.68
C LEU A 181 -8.44 13.90 -13.50
N THR A 182 -7.31 14.62 -13.55
CA THR A 182 -6.89 15.53 -12.47
C THR A 182 -7.89 16.68 -12.25
N ARG A 183 -8.72 17.02 -13.26
CA ARG A 183 -9.77 18.05 -13.14
C ARG A 183 -11.11 17.55 -12.59
N LEU A 184 -11.39 16.24 -12.58
CA LEU A 184 -12.67 15.73 -12.09
C LEU A 184 -12.69 15.54 -10.57
N PHE A 185 -11.54 15.21 -9.95
CA PHE A 185 -11.47 14.99 -8.50
C PHE A 185 -11.59 16.29 -7.69
N MET A 186 -11.10 17.42 -8.22
CA MET A 186 -11.25 18.73 -7.55
C MET A 186 -12.66 19.31 -7.60
N ARG A 187 -13.55 18.87 -8.51
CA ARG A 187 -14.94 19.36 -8.55
C ARG A 187 -15.89 18.61 -7.61
N ALA A 188 -15.59 17.37 -7.25
CA ALA A 188 -16.44 16.59 -6.34
C ALA A 188 -16.25 16.96 -4.86
N ALA A 189 -15.14 17.60 -4.49
CA ALA A 189 -14.87 18.05 -3.13
C ALA A 189 -15.43 19.46 -2.80
N MET A 190 -16.04 20.15 -3.76
CA MET A 190 -16.58 21.52 -3.60
C MET A 190 -18.12 21.60 -3.56
N THR A 191 -18.83 20.47 -3.49
CA THR A 191 -20.30 20.47 -3.37
C THR A 191 -20.78 19.45 -2.35
N VAL A 192 -20.73 19.85 -1.08
CA VAL A 192 -21.74 19.49 -0.07
C VAL A 192 -21.96 20.76 0.76
N PRO A 193 -23.22 21.23 0.94
CA PRO A 193 -23.54 22.50 1.60
C PRO A 193 -23.17 22.54 3.09
#